data_AF-G3HXW0-F1
#
_entry.id   AF-G3HXW0-F1
#
_cell.length_a   1.000
_cell.length_b   1.000
_cell.length_c   1.000
_cell.angle_alpha   90.00
_cell.angle_beta   90.00
_cell.angle_gamma   90.00
#
_symmetry.space_group_name_H-M   'P 1'
#
loop_
_entity.id
_entity.type
_entity.pdbx_description
1 polymer ?
#
loop_
_entity_poly.entity_id
_entity_poly.type
_entity_poly.pdbx_seq_one_letter_code
_entity_poly.pdbx_strand_id
1 'polypeptide(L)'
;MDRCYDPGLDGIPDYDDFEFSPSIVEPKDPAPETADGPYLVIVEQPKQRGFRFRYGCEGPSHGGLPGASSEKGRKTYPTVKICNYEGPAKIEVDLVTHSDPPRAHAHSLVGKQCSELGVCAVSVGPKDSTAQ
;
A
#
# COMPACT_ATOMS: atom_id res chain seq x y z
N MET A 1 76.64 -5.60 -31.19
CA MET A 1 75.44 -5.80 -32.01
C MET A 1 74.31 -6.10 -31.05
N ASP A 2 73.31 -5.28 -30.75
CA ASP A 2 72.81 -4.05 -31.36
C ASP A 2 71.98 -3.28 -30.32
N ARG A 3 71.85 -1.98 -30.55
CA ARG A 3 71.00 -1.04 -29.83
C ARG A 3 69.52 -1.35 -30.08
N CYS A 4 68.63 -1.02 -29.14
CA CYS A 4 67.70 0.11 -29.28
C CYS A 4 66.68 0.20 -28.13
N TYR A 5 66.40 1.45 -27.79
CA TYR A 5 65.38 2.01 -26.90
C TYR A 5 63.97 1.39 -27.03
N ASP A 6 63.25 1.32 -25.90
CA ASP A 6 62.02 2.11 -25.70
C ASP A 6 61.68 2.26 -24.18
N PRO A 7 61.66 3.49 -23.62
CA PRO A 7 61.15 3.77 -22.29
C PRO A 7 59.77 4.45 -22.36
N GLY A 8 58.70 3.72 -22.04
CA GLY A 8 57.42 4.31 -21.60
C GLY A 8 57.32 4.18 -20.08
N LEU A 9 57.89 5.09 -19.28
CA LEU A 9 57.33 6.37 -18.82
C LEU A 9 55.96 6.24 -18.15
N ASP A 10 56.02 6.11 -16.82
CA ASP A 10 55.30 6.88 -15.80
C ASP A 10 53.81 7.15 -16.03
N GLY A 11 52.97 6.34 -15.36
CA GLY A 11 51.54 6.59 -15.27
C GLY A 11 51.12 7.01 -13.86
N ILE A 12 51.38 8.26 -13.47
CA ILE A 12 50.49 9.15 -12.68
C ILE A 12 50.93 10.60 -13.00
N PRO A 13 50.03 11.52 -13.41
CA PRO A 13 49.35 12.38 -12.43
C PRO A 13 47.86 12.67 -12.74
N ASP A 14 47.13 12.81 -11.63
CA ASP A 14 45.98 13.65 -11.27
C ASP A 14 44.99 14.26 -12.30
N TYR A 15 43.80 14.54 -11.73
CA TYR A 15 42.84 15.63 -11.99
C TYR A 15 41.41 15.25 -12.48
N ASP A 16 40.49 15.52 -11.53
CA ASP A 16 39.19 16.19 -11.66
C ASP A 16 37.93 15.52 -12.23
N ASP A 17 36.93 15.53 -11.34
CA ASP A 17 35.59 16.05 -11.57
C ASP A 17 34.60 15.18 -12.34
N PHE A 18 33.98 14.25 -11.61
CA PHE A 18 32.66 13.75 -11.99
C PHE A 18 31.61 14.56 -11.22
N GLU A 19 31.22 15.69 -11.81
CA GLU A 19 30.11 16.51 -11.36
C GLU A 19 28.87 15.63 -11.13
N PHE A 20 28.44 15.52 -9.88
CA PHE A 20 27.16 14.93 -9.52
C PHE A 20 26.06 15.86 -9.98
N SER A 21 25.48 15.60 -11.16
CA SER A 21 24.40 16.40 -11.72
C SER A 21 23.20 16.40 -10.75
N PRO A 22 22.82 17.54 -10.13
CA PRO A 22 21.76 17.58 -9.12
C PRO A 22 20.36 17.74 -9.73
N SER A 23 20.23 17.57 -11.05
CA SER A 23 18.98 17.80 -11.78
C SER A 23 18.22 16.50 -11.96
N ILE A 24 17.37 16.18 -10.99
CA ILE A 24 15.94 15.80 -11.10
C ILE A 24 15.50 15.40 -9.69
N VAL A 25 15.42 16.39 -8.81
CA VAL A 25 14.44 16.34 -7.72
C VAL A 25 13.27 17.16 -8.24
N GLU A 26 12.28 16.48 -8.82
CA GLU A 26 10.97 17.09 -9.00
C GLU A 26 10.49 17.55 -7.61
N PRO A 27 10.17 18.85 -7.42
CA PRO A 27 9.50 19.29 -6.22
C PRO A 27 8.13 18.62 -6.25
N LYS A 28 7.97 17.53 -5.48
CA LYS A 28 6.66 17.02 -5.13
C LYS A 28 6.07 18.07 -4.20
N ASP A 29 5.20 18.93 -4.76
CA ASP A 29 4.49 19.95 -4.00
C ASP A 29 3.98 19.35 -2.68
N PRO A 30 4.26 19.99 -1.53
CA PRO A 30 3.80 19.47 -0.25
C PRO A 30 2.28 19.46 -0.26
N ALA A 31 1.70 18.26 -0.10
CA ALA A 31 0.27 18.10 0.08
C ALA A 31 -0.19 19.02 1.23
N PRO A 32 -1.38 19.64 1.13
CA PRO A 32 -1.85 20.56 2.16
C PRO A 32 -1.94 19.85 3.51
N GLU A 33 -1.07 20.23 4.45
CA GLU A 33 -1.15 19.80 5.84
C GLU A 33 -2.35 20.51 6.50
N THR A 34 -3.44 19.78 6.70
CA THR A 34 -4.46 20.19 7.67
C THR A 34 -3.84 20.18 9.07
N ALA A 35 -4.25 21.11 9.94
CA ALA A 35 -3.66 21.32 11.28
C ALA A 35 -3.64 20.07 12.20
N ASP A 36 -4.41 19.05 11.83
CA ASP A 36 -4.39 17.70 12.37
C ASP A 36 -4.13 16.79 11.15
N GLY A 37 -3.07 15.99 11.15
CA GLY A 37 -2.57 15.27 9.97
C GLY A 37 -3.55 14.26 9.34
N PRO A 38 -3.14 13.51 8.31
CA PRO A 38 -4.01 12.54 7.66
C PRO A 38 -4.41 11.40 8.62
N TYR A 39 -5.70 11.05 8.64
CA TYR A 39 -6.21 9.95 9.44
C TYR A 39 -7.25 9.13 8.68
N LEU A 40 -7.49 7.90 9.14
CA LEU A 40 -8.44 6.97 8.55
C LEU A 40 -9.64 6.77 9.48
N VAL A 41 -10.85 6.83 8.93
CA VAL A 41 -12.10 6.56 9.65
C VAL A 41 -12.86 5.43 8.98
N ILE A 42 -13.42 4.53 9.78
CA ILE A 42 -14.36 3.51 9.30
C ILE A 42 -15.75 4.16 9.23
N VAL A 43 -16.27 4.32 8.01
CA VAL A 43 -17.57 4.95 7.72
C VAL A 43 -18.70 3.93 7.81
N GLU A 44 -18.47 2.70 7.35
CA GLU A 44 -19.40 1.57 7.45
C GLU A 44 -18.63 0.39 8.05
N GLN A 45 -19.03 -0.02 9.25
CA GLN A 45 -18.43 -1.17 9.94
C GLN A 45 -18.82 -2.49 9.27
N PRO A 46 -18.02 -3.56 9.36
CA PRO A 46 -18.44 -4.89 8.96
C PRO A 46 -19.55 -5.42 9.85
N LYS A 47 -20.43 -6.25 9.30
CA LYS A 47 -21.49 -6.91 10.06
C LYS A 47 -20.89 -7.90 11.05
N GLN A 48 -21.20 -7.73 12.34
CA GLN A 48 -20.62 -8.56 13.41
C GLN A 48 -21.07 -10.03 13.37
N ARG A 49 -22.26 -10.32 12.84
CA ARG A 49 -22.85 -11.67 12.84
C ARG A 49 -23.50 -11.99 11.50
N GLY A 50 -23.64 -13.28 11.22
CA GLY A 50 -24.32 -13.78 10.02
C GLY A 50 -23.43 -13.94 8.80
N PHE A 51 -22.15 -13.54 8.87
CA PHE A 51 -21.14 -13.94 7.90
C PHE A 51 -20.52 -15.28 8.29
N ARG A 52 -20.17 -16.09 7.28
CA ARG A 52 -19.62 -17.44 7.46
C ARG A 52 -18.25 -17.51 6.80
N PHE A 53 -17.24 -17.82 7.60
CA PHE A 53 -15.91 -18.20 7.10
C PHE A 53 -15.96 -19.51 6.33
N ARG A 54 -15.03 -19.65 5.38
CA ARG A 54 -15.04 -20.71 4.38
C ARG A 54 -13.71 -21.41 4.34
N TYR A 55 -13.76 -22.73 4.12
CA TYR A 55 -12.57 -23.52 3.84
C TYR A 55 -12.19 -23.39 2.36
N GLY A 56 -10.90 -23.56 2.07
CA GLY A 56 -10.39 -23.50 0.69
C GLY A 56 -11.04 -24.53 -0.25
N CYS A 57 -11.47 -25.67 0.28
CA CYS A 57 -12.16 -26.71 -0.50
C CYS A 57 -13.57 -26.32 -0.97
N GLU A 58 -14.16 -25.23 -0.46
CA GLU A 58 -15.50 -24.77 -0.87
C GLU A 58 -15.49 -23.91 -2.14
N GLY A 59 -14.31 -23.48 -2.63
CA GLY A 59 -14.15 -22.56 -3.75
C GLY A 59 -14.43 -21.08 -3.41
N PRO A 60 -14.19 -20.14 -4.35
CA PRO A 60 -14.06 -18.71 -4.05
C PRO A 60 -15.38 -17.90 -4.01
N SER A 61 -16.49 -18.42 -4.52
CA SER A 61 -17.67 -17.60 -4.89
C SER A 61 -18.78 -17.52 -3.82
N HIS A 62 -18.44 -17.37 -2.53
CA HIS A 62 -19.42 -17.39 -1.42
C HIS A 62 -19.94 -16.02 -0.96
N GLY A 63 -19.63 -14.96 -1.70
CA GLY A 63 -20.04 -13.58 -1.41
C GLY A 63 -19.11 -12.86 -0.43
N GLY A 64 -19.09 -11.52 -0.53
CA GLY A 64 -18.24 -10.67 0.31
C GLY A 64 -18.81 -10.41 1.71
N LEU A 65 -17.95 -9.97 2.62
CA LEU A 65 -18.33 -9.55 3.97
C LEU A 65 -19.30 -8.36 3.90
N PRO A 66 -20.54 -8.47 4.40
CA PRO A 66 -21.50 -7.36 4.36
C PRO A 66 -21.16 -6.28 5.40
N GLY A 67 -21.60 -5.05 5.13
CA GLY A 67 -21.60 -3.96 6.09
C GLY A 67 -22.65 -4.14 7.20
N ALA A 68 -22.46 -3.45 8.32
CA ALA A 68 -23.32 -3.49 9.49
C ALA A 68 -24.75 -3.02 9.17
N SER A 69 -24.90 -2.01 8.30
CA SER A 69 -26.19 -1.48 7.84
C SER A 69 -26.80 -2.24 6.64
N SER A 70 -26.17 -3.35 6.23
CA SER A 70 -26.57 -4.15 5.07
C SER A 70 -27.86 -4.93 5.37
N GLU A 71 -28.89 -4.70 4.55
CA GLU A 71 -30.25 -5.21 4.69
C GLU A 71 -30.74 -5.94 3.42
N LYS A 72 -31.86 -6.67 3.52
CA LYS A 72 -32.47 -7.32 2.36
C LYS A 72 -32.93 -6.25 1.36
N GLY A 73 -32.29 -6.20 0.20
CA GLY A 73 -32.58 -5.23 -0.86
C GLY A 73 -31.68 -4.00 -0.88
N ARG A 74 -30.89 -3.76 0.18
CA ARG A 74 -29.90 -2.68 0.25
C ARG A 74 -28.59 -3.22 0.82
N LYS A 75 -27.74 -3.74 -0.06
CA LYS A 75 -26.43 -4.27 0.32
C LYS A 75 -25.43 -3.14 0.52
N THR A 76 -24.89 -3.04 1.73
CA THR A 76 -23.69 -2.24 2.04
C THR A 76 -22.51 -3.17 2.31
N TYR A 77 -21.30 -2.62 2.24
CA TYR A 77 -20.04 -3.29 2.48
C TYR A 77 -19.16 -2.42 3.37
N PRO A 78 -18.20 -2.99 4.13
CA PRO A 78 -17.27 -2.22 4.94
C PRO A 78 -16.66 -1.08 4.14
N THR A 79 -16.61 0.12 4.71
CA THR A 79 -16.12 1.30 3.99
C THR A 79 -15.28 2.15 4.91
N VAL A 80 -14.14 2.60 4.40
CA VAL A 80 -13.22 3.50 5.09
C VAL A 80 -13.03 4.78 4.29
N LYS A 81 -12.66 5.85 4.98
CA LYS A 81 -12.37 7.15 4.39
C LYS A 81 -11.07 7.69 4.96
N ILE A 82 -10.22 8.21 4.07
CA ILE A 82 -9.09 9.04 4.47
C ILE A 82 -9.59 10.48 4.61
N CYS A 83 -9.40 11.03 5.79
CA CYS A 83 -9.68 12.42 6.11
C CYS A 83 -8.36 13.20 6.12
N ASN A 84 -8.46 14.53 5.94
CA ASN A 84 -7.30 15.40 6.11
C ASN A 84 -6.13 15.05 5.17
N TYR A 85 -6.45 14.55 3.98
CA TYR A 85 -5.50 14.13 2.97
C TYR A 85 -6.08 14.34 1.58
N GLU A 86 -5.29 14.95 0.70
CA GLU A 86 -5.60 15.07 -0.72
C GLU A 86 -4.40 14.56 -1.53
N GLY A 87 -4.62 13.45 -2.24
CA GLY A 87 -3.59 12.82 -3.04
C GLY A 87 -3.85 11.33 -3.27
N PRO A 88 -3.02 10.66 -4.07
CA PRO A 88 -3.07 9.21 -4.23
C PRO A 88 -2.63 8.52 -2.93
N ALA A 89 -3.43 7.57 -2.44
CA ALA A 89 -3.08 6.73 -1.30
C ALA A 89 -3.41 5.25 -1.55
N LYS A 90 -2.82 4.37 -0.74
CA LYS A 90 -3.06 2.93 -0.75
C LYS A 90 -3.55 2.51 0.62
N ILE A 91 -4.63 1.73 0.66
CA ILE A 91 -5.21 1.19 1.88
C ILE A 91 -4.98 -0.32 1.86
N GLU A 92 -4.43 -0.85 2.94
CA GLU A 92 -4.23 -2.29 3.15
C GLU A 92 -5.10 -2.78 4.30
N VAL A 93 -5.65 -3.97 4.15
CA VAL A 93 -6.55 -4.61 5.09
C VAL A 93 -6.11 -6.06 5.27
N ASP A 94 -5.94 -6.48 6.51
CA ASP A 94 -5.64 -7.85 6.93
C ASP A 94 -6.53 -8.26 8.11
N LEU A 95 -6.56 -9.55 8.43
CA LEU A 95 -7.32 -10.06 9.57
C LEU A 95 -6.45 -10.09 10.82
N VAL A 96 -7.00 -9.57 11.91
CA VAL A 96 -6.34 -9.57 13.23
C VAL A 96 -7.16 -10.33 14.27
N THR A 97 -6.49 -10.74 15.36
CA THR A 97 -7.11 -11.32 16.54
C THR A 97 -7.93 -10.28 17.30
N HIS A 98 -9.01 -10.70 17.95
CA HIS A 98 -9.82 -9.85 18.84
C HIS A 98 -9.11 -9.44 20.14
N SER A 99 -8.04 -10.13 20.53
CA SER A 99 -7.27 -9.77 21.74
C SER A 99 -6.51 -8.47 21.56
N ASP A 100 -6.32 -7.73 22.66
CA ASP A 100 -5.44 -6.57 22.74
C ASP A 100 -4.08 -7.01 23.37
N PRO A 101 -2.92 -6.80 22.73
CA PRO A 101 -2.71 -6.15 21.42
C PRO A 101 -3.15 -7.01 20.23
N PRO A 102 -3.60 -6.38 19.13
CA PRO A 102 -3.98 -7.08 17.91
C PRO A 102 -2.77 -7.76 17.27
N ARG A 103 -2.96 -9.02 16.86
CA ARG A 103 -1.96 -9.84 16.16
C ARG A 103 -2.56 -10.39 14.88
N ALA A 104 -1.72 -10.76 13.91
CA ALA A 104 -2.18 -11.40 12.68
C ALA A 104 -3.02 -12.65 12.99
N HIS A 105 -4.15 -12.78 12.31
CA HIS A 105 -5.03 -13.93 12.44
C HIS A 105 -4.55 -15.09 11.56
N ALA A 106 -4.82 -16.33 11.95
CA ALA A 106 -4.52 -17.52 11.14
C ALA A 106 -5.43 -17.68 9.90
N HIS A 107 -6.43 -16.80 9.74
CA HIS A 107 -7.33 -16.79 8.60
C HIS A 107 -6.86 -15.69 7.64
N SER A 108 -7.05 -15.90 6.35
CA SER A 108 -6.65 -14.98 5.30
C SER A 108 -7.87 -14.36 4.63
N LEU A 109 -7.79 -13.08 4.26
CA LEU A 109 -8.78 -12.51 3.36
C LEU A 109 -8.59 -13.10 1.96
N VAL A 110 -9.70 -13.34 1.28
CA VAL A 110 -9.71 -13.83 -0.09
C VAL A 110 -10.65 -12.97 -0.92
N GLY A 111 -10.26 -12.68 -2.15
CA GLY A 111 -11.02 -11.80 -3.03
C GLY A 111 -10.19 -11.29 -4.19
N LYS A 112 -10.80 -10.46 -5.04
CA LYS A 112 -10.18 -9.98 -6.28
C LYS A 112 -8.94 -9.11 -6.05
N GLN A 113 -8.90 -8.35 -4.96
CA GLN A 113 -7.82 -7.40 -4.63
C GLN A 113 -6.96 -7.89 -3.45
N CYS A 114 -6.95 -9.19 -3.21
CA CYS A 114 -6.24 -9.79 -2.07
C CYS A 114 -5.06 -10.64 -2.55
N SER A 115 -3.94 -10.48 -1.87
CA SER A 115 -2.73 -11.27 -2.08
C SER A 115 -2.88 -12.69 -1.53
N GLU A 116 -1.99 -13.59 -1.92
CA GLU A 116 -1.92 -14.96 -1.39
C GLU A 116 -1.66 -15.02 0.12
N LEU A 117 -1.10 -13.94 0.68
CA LEU A 117 -0.84 -13.81 2.12
C LEU A 117 -2.08 -13.37 2.92
N GLY A 118 -3.21 -13.10 2.27
CA GLY A 118 -4.45 -12.70 2.94
C GLY A 118 -4.57 -11.21 3.23
N VAL A 119 -3.75 -10.38 2.59
CA VAL A 119 -3.81 -8.92 2.66
C VAL A 119 -4.51 -8.38 1.43
N CYS A 120 -5.57 -7.58 1.62
CA CYS A 120 -6.26 -6.88 0.53
C CYS A 120 -5.77 -5.44 0.43
N ALA A 121 -5.51 -4.99 -0.80
CA ALA A 121 -4.95 -3.67 -1.05
C ALA A 121 -5.76 -2.94 -2.13
N VAL A 122 -6.10 -1.68 -1.86
CA VAL A 122 -6.83 -0.82 -2.81
C VAL A 122 -6.19 0.56 -2.87
N SER A 123 -6.15 1.13 -4.08
CA SER A 123 -5.66 2.49 -4.29
C SER A 123 -6.84 3.47 -4.30
N VAL A 124 -6.74 4.54 -3.53
CA VAL A 124 -7.69 5.66 -3.51
C VAL A 124 -7.08 6.87 -4.20
N GLY A 125 -7.89 7.57 -4.99
CA GLY A 125 -7.43 8.66 -5.85
C GLY A 125 -7.60 10.04 -5.21
N PRO A 126 -7.03 11.11 -5.79
CA PRO A 126 -7.12 12.46 -5.23
C PRO A 126 -8.55 12.99 -5.04
N LYS A 127 -9.49 12.54 -5.89
CA LYS A 127 -10.90 12.95 -5.85
C LYS A 127 -11.80 12.04 -5.01
N ASP A 128 -11.35 10.83 -4.74
CA ASP A 128 -12.12 9.82 -4.02
C ASP A 128 -11.26 9.26 -2.90
N SER A 129 -11.44 9.81 -1.70
CA SER A 129 -10.74 9.38 -0.48
C SER A 129 -11.44 8.22 0.23
N THR A 130 -12.42 7.58 -0.41
CA THR A 130 -13.20 6.47 0.15
C THR A 130 -12.85 5.14 -0.51
N ALA A 131 -12.82 4.06 0.28
CA ALA A 131 -12.63 2.70 -0.21
C ALA A 131 -13.68 1.76 0.39
N GLN A 132 -14.25 0.92 -0.48
CA GLN A 132 -15.30 -0.06 -0.17
C GLN A 132 -14.94 -1.45 -0.68
#